data_AF-A0A952PNV9-F1
#
_entry.id   AF-A0A952PNV9-F1
#
_cell.length_a   1.000
_cell.length_b   1.000
_cell.length_c   1.000
_cell.angle_alpha   90.00
_cell.angle_beta   90.00
_cell.angle_gamma   90.00
#
_symmetry.space_group_name_H-M   'P 1'
#
loop_
_entity.id
_entity.type
_entity.pdbx_description
1 polymer ?
#
loop_
_entity_poly.entity_id
_entity_poly.type
_entity_poly.pdbx_seq_one_letter_code
_entity_poly.pdbx_strand_id
1 'polypeptide(L)'
;MKERLQKGQLLVVKVAPLYEKEYFYQITSAGEKLVRADLFHSPKVKKNWTIEELEILMEHGIVRVARDDEKPPEPPSASSQTENDDDD
;
A
#
# COMPACT_ATOMS: atom_id res chain seq x y z
N MET A 1 -10.02 18.45 -7.17
CA MET A 1 -10.26 17.92 -5.81
C MET A 1 -8.93 17.37 -5.31
N LYS A 2 -8.29 18.00 -4.30
CA LYS A 2 -7.05 17.46 -3.71
C LYS A 2 -7.45 16.38 -2.71
N GLU A 3 -7.43 15.13 -3.13
CA GLU A 3 -7.62 14.00 -2.23
C GLU A 3 -6.49 14.02 -1.20
N ARG A 4 -6.81 14.36 0.05
CA ARG A 4 -5.83 14.37 1.14
C ARG A 4 -5.54 12.93 1.53
N LEU A 5 -4.37 12.45 1.14
CA LEU A 5 -3.85 11.15 1.52
C LEU A 5 -3.72 11.04 3.05
N GLN A 6 -4.11 9.90 3.61
CA GLN A 6 -4.05 9.64 5.04
C GLN A 6 -3.27 8.37 5.34
N LYS A 7 -2.69 8.32 6.54
CA LYS A 7 -2.07 7.10 7.06
C LYS A 7 -3.11 5.97 7.10
N GLY A 8 -2.71 4.79 6.65
CA GLY A 8 -3.55 3.59 6.57
C GLY A 8 -4.21 3.38 5.20
N GLN A 9 -4.24 4.39 4.33
CA GLN A 9 -4.76 4.24 2.97
C GLN A 9 -3.86 3.37 2.11
N LEU A 10 -4.46 2.69 1.13
CA LEU A 10 -3.76 1.90 0.14
C LEU A 10 -3.63 2.66 -1.17
N LEU A 11 -2.44 2.63 -1.73
CA LEU A 11 -2.09 3.18 -3.03
C LEU A 11 -1.80 2.02 -3.99
N VAL A 12 -2.42 2.04 -5.16
CA VAL A 12 -2.09 1.16 -6.27
C VAL A 12 -1.03 1.83 -7.12
N VAL A 13 0.12 1.18 -7.26
CA VAL A 13 1.26 1.67 -8.02
C VAL A 13 1.50 0.73 -9.19
N LYS A 14 1.40 1.25 -10.41
CA LYS A 14 1.72 0.52 -11.65
C LYS A 14 3.22 0.62 -11.95
N VAL A 15 3.86 -0.48 -12.33
CA VAL A 15 5.30 -0.52 -12.64
C VAL A 15 5.51 -0.84 -14.12
N ALA A 16 6.25 0.03 -14.82
CA ALA A 16 6.69 -0.16 -16.22
C ALA A 16 7.84 -1.20 -16.27
N PRO A 17 8.07 -1.94 -17.40
CA PRO A 17 7.75 -1.60 -18.79
C PRO A 17 6.47 -2.22 -19.40
N LEU A 18 5.73 -3.07 -18.68
CA LEU A 18 4.53 -3.74 -19.23
C LEU A 18 3.23 -3.44 -18.46
N TYR A 19 3.28 -2.66 -17.36
CA TYR A 19 2.10 -2.35 -16.53
C TYR A 19 1.30 -3.57 -16.05
N GLU A 20 1.85 -4.77 -16.21
CA GLU A 20 1.15 -6.04 -15.98
C GLU A 20 1.02 -6.36 -14.48
N LYS A 21 1.75 -5.63 -13.63
CA LYS A 21 1.74 -5.79 -12.18
C LYS A 21 1.42 -4.48 -11.49
N GLU A 22 0.32 -4.50 -10.77
CA GLU A 22 -0.10 -3.47 -9.83
C GLU A 22 0.33 -3.89 -8.42
N TYR A 23 0.92 -2.96 -7.69
CA TYR A 23 1.36 -3.20 -6.32
C TYR A 23 0.61 -2.30 -5.35
N PHE A 24 0.15 -2.87 -4.24
CA PHE A 24 -0.53 -2.14 -3.19
C PHE A 24 0.47 -1.66 -2.13
N TYR A 25 0.56 -0.35 -1.95
CA TYR A 25 1.39 0.29 -0.94
C TYR A 25 0.51 0.93 0.12
N GLN A 26 0.69 0.57 1.39
CA GLN A 26 -0.02 1.18 2.49
C GLN A 26 0.73 2.42 2.99
N ILE A 27 0.05 3.56 3.03
CA ILE A 27 0.61 4.81 3.54
C ILE A 27 0.86 4.66 5.04
N THR A 28 2.12 4.76 5.43
CA THR A 28 2.52 4.73 6.84
C THR A 28 2.76 6.11 7.42
N SER A 29 3.03 7.10 6.56
CA SER A 29 3.11 8.50 6.96
C SER A 29 2.73 9.42 5.80
N ALA A 30 1.84 10.37 6.04
CA ALA A 30 1.47 11.42 5.08
C ALA A 30 1.83 12.79 5.68
N GLY A 31 3.02 13.28 5.34
CA GLY A 31 3.46 14.63 5.72
C GLY A 31 3.13 15.67 4.66
N GLU A 32 3.36 16.95 4.97
CA GLU A 32 3.06 18.06 4.05
C GLU A 32 3.99 18.13 2.83
N LYS A 33 5.18 17.50 2.91
CA LYS A 33 6.18 17.49 1.84
C LYS A 33 6.44 16.10 1.25
N LEU A 34 6.18 15.06 2.03
CA LEU A 34 6.61 13.71 1.72
C LEU A 34 5.61 12.69 2.25
N VAL A 35 5.30 11.70 1.41
CA VAL A 35 4.45 10.56 1.72
C VAL A 35 5.33 9.32 1.76
N ARG A 36 5.18 8.50 2.80
CA ARG A 36 5.83 7.21 2.94
C ARG A 36 4.79 6.12 2.90
N ALA A 37 5.07 5.08 2.14
CA ALA A 37 4.24 3.90 2.09
C ALA A 37 5.10 2.63 2.07
N ASP A 38 4.56 1.58 2.66
CA ASP A 38 5.18 0.26 2.72
C ASP A 38 4.36 -0.70 1.85
N LEU A 39 5.04 -1.57 1.10
CA LEU A 39 4.34 -2.54 0.23
C LEU A 39 3.52 -3.49 1.10
N PHE A 40 2.24 -3.64 0.79
CA PHE A 40 1.24 -4.33 1.62
C PHE A 40 1.63 -5.78 1.95
N HIS A 41 2.16 -6.53 0.98
CA HIS A 41 2.61 -7.92 1.18
C HIS A 41 4.09 -8.05 1.61
N SER A 42 4.83 -6.95 1.67
CA SER A 42 6.26 -6.98 1.93
C SER A 42 6.72 -5.64 2.51
N PRO A 43 6.51 -5.41 3.82
CA PRO A 43 6.86 -4.14 4.48
C PRO A 43 8.38 -3.83 4.49
N LYS A 44 9.20 -4.76 3.99
CA LYS A 44 10.62 -4.52 3.69
C LYS A 44 10.81 -3.58 2.50
N VAL A 45 9.85 -3.53 1.59
CA VAL A 45 9.87 -2.65 0.41
C VAL A 45 9.15 -1.36 0.75
N LYS A 46 9.93 -0.30 0.96
CA LYS A 46 9.42 1.03 1.31
C LYS A 46 9.53 1.94 0.11
N LYS A 47 8.48 2.70 -0.16
CA LYS A 47 8.53 3.81 -1.09
C LYS A 47 8.24 5.12 -0.37
N ASN A 48 8.90 6.15 -0.84
CA ASN A 48 8.60 7.51 -0.45
C ASN A 48 8.51 8.36 -1.71
N TRP A 49 7.59 9.30 -1.69
CA TRP A 49 7.37 10.25 -2.77
C TRP A 49 7.27 11.64 -2.16
N THR A 50 7.79 12.65 -2.86
CA THR A 50 7.41 14.03 -2.55
C THR A 50 5.96 14.25 -2.98
N ILE A 51 5.29 15.25 -2.41
CA ILE A 51 3.92 15.58 -2.81
C ILE A 51 3.86 15.92 -4.31
N GLU A 52 4.82 16.69 -4.81
CA GLU A 52 4.91 17.07 -6.22
C GLU A 52 5.08 15.85 -7.14
N GLU A 53 5.99 14.93 -6.80
CA GLU A 53 6.19 13.70 -7.57
C GLU A 53 4.94 12.82 -7.54
N LEU A 54 4.32 12.70 -6.38
CA LEU A 54 3.11 11.91 -6.21
C LEU A 54 1.94 12.50 -7.01
N GLU A 55 1.76 13.81 -7.01
CA GLU A 55 0.75 14.50 -7.82
C GLU A 55 0.96 14.22 -9.32
N ILE A 56 2.20 14.29 -9.81
CA ILE A 56 2.54 13.95 -11.20
C ILE A 56 2.20 12.47 -11.49
N LEU A 57 2.61 11.55 -10.61
CA LEU A 57 2.35 10.12 -10.78
C LEU A 57 0.85 9.80 -10.75
N MET A 58 0.06 10.53 -9.97
CA MET A 58 -1.39 10.40 -9.92
C MET A 58 -2.06 10.96 -11.17
N GLU A 59 -1.58 12.10 -11.66
CA GLU A 59 -2.05 12.72 -12.92
C GLU A 59 -1.80 11.79 -14.12
N HIS A 60 -0.65 11.12 -14.16
CA HIS A 60 -0.32 10.12 -15.18
C HIS A 60 -1.02 8.76 -14.97
N GLY A 61 -1.80 8.58 -13.91
CA GLY A 61 -2.48 7.32 -13.60
C GLY A 61 -1.54 6.16 -13.24
N ILE A 62 -0.30 6.47 -12.85
CA ILE A 62 0.71 5.49 -12.38
C ILE A 62 0.42 5.14 -10.92
N VAL A 63 0.03 6.12 -10.12
CA VAL A 63 -0.39 5.95 -8.73
C VAL A 63 -1.85 6.32 -8.60
N ARG A 64 -2.64 5.52 -7.88
CA ARG A 64 -4.03 5.87 -7.54
C ARG A 64 -4.38 5.36 -6.15
N VAL A 65 -5.34 5.99 -5.50
CA VAL A 65 -5.91 5.46 -4.26
C VAL A 65 -6.68 4.18 -4.60
N ALA A 66 -6.42 3.11 -3.86
CA ALA A 66 -7.15 1.85 -4.01
C ALA A 66 -8.58 2.05 -3.52
N ARG A 67 -9.56 1.50 -4.24
CA ARG A 67 -10.95 1.44 -3.74
C ARG A 67 -11.07 0.34 -2.69
N ASP A 68 -12.05 0.45 -1.81
CA ASP A 68 -12.34 -0.56 -0.78
C ASP A 68 -12.51 -1.97 -1.37
N ASP A 69 -13.14 -2.06 -2.54
CA ASP A 69 -13.40 -3.31 -3.27
C ASP A 69 -12.13 -3.92 -3.92
N GLU A 70 -11.07 -3.12 -4.06
CA GLU A 70 -9.80 -3.54 -4.69
C GLU A 70 -8.74 -3.95 -3.67
N LYS A 71 -9.05 -3.87 -2.37
CA LYS A 71 -8.14 -4.31 -1.32
C LYS A 71 -7.86 -5.81 -1.53
N PRO A 72 -6.60 -6.22 -1.77
CA PRO A 72 -6.28 -7.63 -1.84
C PRO A 72 -6.71 -8.29 -0.53
N PRO A 73 -7.19 -9.55 -0.56
CA PRO A 73 -7.54 -10.26 0.67
C PRO A 73 -6.36 -10.13 1.63
N GLU A 74 -6.62 -9.68 2.86
CA GLU A 74 -5.56 -9.59 3.86
C GLU A 74 -4.83 -10.92 3.87
N PRO A 75 -3.48 -10.93 3.81
CA PRO A 75 -2.75 -12.19 3.93
C PRO A 75 -3.29 -12.87 5.18
N PRO A 76 -3.44 -14.21 5.17
CA PRO A 76 -3.88 -14.91 6.38
C PRO A 76 -2.94 -14.42 7.47
N SER A 77 -3.46 -13.58 8.35
CA SER A 77 -2.78 -13.27 9.59
C SER A 77 -2.47 -14.65 10.11
N ALA A 78 -1.19 -14.97 10.28
CA ALA A 78 -0.77 -16.16 10.97
C ALA A 78 -1.28 -15.99 12.39
N SER A 79 -2.58 -16.24 12.59
CA SER A 79 -3.13 -16.67 13.85
C SER A 79 -2.40 -17.96 14.11
N SER A 80 -1.34 -17.84 14.90
CA SER A 80 -0.73 -18.95 15.59
C SER A 80 -1.86 -19.75 16.21
N GLN A 81 -2.25 -20.85 15.58
CA GLN A 81 -2.85 -21.96 16.29
C GLN A 81 -1.74 -22.51 17.18
N THR A 82 -1.58 -21.93 18.37
CA THR A 82 -0.99 -22.66 19.48
C THR A 82 -2.11 -23.51 20.04
N GLU A 83 -2.40 -24.61 19.35
CA GLU A 83 -3.16 -25.72 19.92
C GLU A 83 -2.14 -26.54 20.71
N ASN A 84 -1.91 -26.13 21.96
CA ASN A 84 -1.33 -27.04 22.94
C ASN A 84 -2.48 -27.97 23.35
N ASP A 85 -2.59 -29.09 22.65
CA ASP A 85 -3.34 -30.23 23.14
C ASP A 85 -2.42 -30.96 24.13
N ASP A 86 -2.60 -30.63 25.39
CA ASP A 86 -2.09 -31.38 26.54
C ASP A 86 -3.13 -32.48 26.80
N ASP A 87 -2.85 -33.71 26.34
CA ASP A 87 -3.65 -34.90 26.68
C ASP A 87 -2.71 -36.02 27.16
N ASP A 88 -2.77 -36.21 28.49
CA ASP A 88 -2.53 -37.40 29.34
C ASP A 88 -1.36 -38.36 29.06
#